data_AF-A0A8T6J751-F1
#
_entry.id   AF-A0A8T6J751-F1
#
_cell.length_a   1.000
_cell.length_b   1.000
_cell.length_c   1.000
_cell.angle_alpha   90.00
_cell.angle_beta   90.00
_cell.angle_gamma   90.00
#
_symmetry.space_group_name_H-M   'P 1'
#
loop_
_entity.id
_entity.type
_entity.pdbx_description
1 polymer ?
#
loop_
_entity_poly.entity_id
_entity_poly.type
_entity_poly.pdbx_seq_one_letter_code
_entity_poly.pdbx_strand_id
1 'polypeptide(L)'
;MSVYGMTSVTVGVSDMNESLGLFRDVMGLQVESDGEAPRALLDAWGLPGNVTARLVVLSCGGYPAGHLRLAQYSPAPTESVRLDHGAGAVDSSTDIGPKAIDFYVPAPMSAAVEAITGAGYGFRSEPIRYEVGDIESEECLFSGPDGVPALLMIGHRHPPESMRELPAGVRFSEIATTSVVCADPEAARRLYCDALGMEAGTDAWVPE
;
A
#
# COMPACT_ATOMS: atom_id res chain seq x y z
N MET A 1 -11.84 -21.71 5.41
CA MET A 1 -10.45 -21.23 5.16
C MET A 1 -10.33 -19.96 5.94
N SER A 2 -9.43 -19.85 6.91
CA SER A 2 -9.22 -18.63 7.69
C SER A 2 -8.16 -17.77 7.00
N VAL A 3 -8.49 -16.54 6.66
CA VAL A 3 -7.54 -15.55 6.16
C VAL A 3 -6.98 -14.78 7.33
N TYR A 4 -5.66 -14.81 7.52
CA TYR A 4 -5.00 -14.14 8.65
C TYR A 4 -4.56 -12.70 8.34
N GLY A 5 -4.62 -12.31 7.06
CA GLY A 5 -4.22 -10.99 6.60
C GLY A 5 -3.73 -11.02 5.16
N MET A 6 -3.39 -9.84 4.67
CA MET A 6 -2.81 -9.66 3.36
C MET A 6 -1.34 -10.08 3.36
N THR A 7 -0.97 -11.07 2.53
CA THR A 7 0.44 -11.47 2.39
C THR A 7 1.26 -10.42 1.65
N SER A 8 0.73 -9.86 0.56
CA SER A 8 1.44 -8.87 -0.25
C SER A 8 0.51 -7.96 -1.03
N VAL A 9 0.91 -6.71 -1.26
CA VAL A 9 0.36 -5.82 -2.29
C VAL A 9 1.26 -5.88 -3.52
N THR A 10 0.67 -5.91 -4.71
CA THR A 10 1.44 -5.80 -5.97
C THR A 10 1.24 -4.44 -6.61
N VAL A 11 2.34 -3.76 -6.91
CA VAL A 11 2.37 -2.46 -7.55
C VAL A 11 3.13 -2.61 -8.87
N GLY A 12 2.48 -2.24 -9.98
CA GLY A 12 3.13 -2.14 -11.28
C GLY A 12 4.01 -0.90 -11.32
N VAL A 13 5.24 -1.03 -11.80
CA VAL A 13 6.21 0.08 -11.86
C VAL A 13 6.80 0.23 -13.26
N SER A 14 7.04 1.46 -13.69
CA SER A 14 7.70 1.73 -14.98
C SER A 14 9.22 1.59 -14.89
N ASP A 15 9.81 2.00 -13.75
CA ASP A 15 11.22 1.85 -13.43
C ASP A 15 11.41 1.25 -12.03
N MET A 16 11.95 0.03 -12.00
CA MET A 16 12.25 -0.70 -10.77
C MET A 16 13.31 0.02 -9.92
N ASN A 17 14.29 0.68 -10.53
CA ASN A 17 15.35 1.35 -9.79
C ASN A 17 14.82 2.61 -9.10
N GLU A 18 13.95 3.37 -9.75
CA GLU A 18 13.28 4.51 -9.11
C GLU A 18 12.43 4.06 -7.92
N SER A 19 11.66 2.99 -8.10
CA SER A 19 10.85 2.40 -7.04
C SER A 19 11.68 1.87 -5.87
N LEU A 20 12.81 1.20 -6.15
CA LEU A 20 13.74 0.77 -5.10
C LEU A 20 14.43 1.96 -4.42
N GLY A 21 14.70 3.04 -5.13
CA GLY A 21 15.22 4.28 -4.54
C GLY A 21 14.32 4.79 -3.41
N LEU A 22 13.00 4.82 -3.63
CA LEU A 22 12.07 5.17 -2.56
C LEU A 22 11.97 4.06 -1.50
N PHE A 23 11.49 2.88 -1.88
CA PHE A 23 11.03 1.90 -0.91
C PHE A 23 12.19 1.21 -0.16
N ARG A 24 13.30 0.92 -0.85
CA ARG A 24 14.48 0.30 -0.22
C ARG A 24 15.39 1.36 0.38
N ASP A 25 15.78 2.38 -0.38
CA ASP A 25 16.86 3.26 0.06
C ASP A 25 16.39 4.37 1.01
N VAL A 26 15.21 4.96 0.79
CA VAL A 26 14.65 6.01 1.65
C VAL A 26 13.84 5.42 2.80
N MET A 27 12.93 4.49 2.50
CA MET A 27 12.05 3.87 3.50
C MET A 27 12.68 2.68 4.23
N GLY A 28 13.79 2.13 3.73
CA GLY A 28 14.55 1.10 4.43
C GLY A 28 13.94 -0.30 4.36
N LEU A 29 12.98 -0.56 3.46
CA LEU A 29 12.44 -1.91 3.26
C LEU A 29 13.54 -2.84 2.73
N GLN A 30 13.53 -4.09 3.17
CA GLN A 30 14.52 -5.10 2.82
C GLN A 30 14.05 -5.92 1.63
N VAL A 31 14.96 -6.21 0.70
CA VAL A 31 14.70 -7.08 -0.45
C VAL A 31 14.69 -8.54 0.01
N GLU A 32 13.52 -9.17 -0.06
CA GLU A 32 13.32 -10.59 0.23
C GLU A 32 13.59 -11.47 -0.99
N SER A 33 13.24 -10.98 -2.18
CA SER A 33 13.52 -11.67 -3.44
C SER A 33 13.54 -10.69 -4.60
N ASP A 34 14.33 -11.00 -5.62
CA ASP A 34 14.45 -10.26 -6.87
C ASP A 34 14.67 -11.25 -8.00
N GLY A 35 13.76 -11.28 -8.97
CA GLY A 35 13.85 -12.22 -10.09
C GLY A 35 12.73 -12.08 -11.10
N GLU A 36 12.76 -12.96 -12.10
CA GLU A 36 11.72 -13.01 -13.11
C GLU A 36 10.44 -13.67 -12.58
N ALA A 37 9.29 -13.13 -12.95
CA ALA A 37 7.99 -13.67 -12.61
C ALA A 37 7.82 -15.07 -13.23
N PRO A 38 7.37 -16.07 -12.45
CA PRO A 38 7.02 -17.36 -13.01
C PRO A 38 5.89 -17.19 -14.04
N ARG A 39 6.01 -17.87 -15.19
CA ARG A 39 4.99 -17.84 -16.26
C ARG A 39 3.58 -18.12 -15.75
N ALA A 40 3.45 -19.11 -14.86
CA ALA A 40 2.17 -19.48 -14.25
C ALA A 40 1.50 -18.33 -13.46
N LEU A 41 2.29 -17.46 -12.82
CA LEU A 41 1.75 -16.29 -12.10
C LEU A 41 1.22 -15.24 -13.08
N LEU A 42 1.99 -14.97 -14.14
CA LEU A 42 1.57 -14.02 -15.18
C LEU A 42 0.33 -14.53 -15.94
N ASP A 43 0.21 -15.85 -16.15
CA ASP A 43 -0.98 -16.47 -16.74
C ASP A 43 -2.20 -16.35 -15.80
N ALA A 44 -1.99 -16.48 -14.49
CA ALA A 44 -3.04 -16.25 -13.50
C ALA A 44 -3.51 -14.79 -13.46
N TRP A 45 -2.65 -13.83 -13.81
CA TRP A 45 -3.01 -12.43 -14.04
C TRP A 45 -3.63 -12.16 -15.41
N GLY A 46 -3.73 -13.17 -16.28
CA GLY A 46 -4.29 -13.03 -17.63
C GLY A 46 -3.38 -12.29 -18.60
N LEU A 47 -2.07 -12.22 -18.34
CA LEU A 47 -1.14 -11.49 -19.21
C LEU A 47 -0.78 -12.29 -20.47
N PRO A 48 -0.63 -11.63 -21.63
CA PRO A 48 -0.21 -12.28 -22.86
C PRO A 48 1.10 -13.08 -22.72
N GLY A 49 1.23 -14.17 -23.49
CA GLY A 49 2.39 -15.07 -23.39
C GLY A 49 3.74 -14.45 -23.75
N ASN A 50 3.74 -13.31 -24.45
CA ASN A 50 4.94 -12.53 -24.78
C ASN A 50 5.32 -11.49 -23.71
N VAL A 51 4.51 -11.32 -22.67
CA VAL A 51 4.82 -10.41 -21.55
C VAL A 51 5.65 -11.14 -20.51
N THR A 52 6.78 -10.57 -20.11
CA THR A 52 7.58 -10.99 -18.95
C THR A 52 7.50 -9.92 -17.87
N ALA A 53 7.92 -10.24 -16.65
CA ALA A 53 8.03 -9.24 -15.58
C ALA A 53 9.19 -9.56 -14.65
N ARG A 54 9.88 -8.52 -14.18
CA ARG A 54 10.75 -8.60 -13.00
C ARG A 54 9.92 -8.31 -11.76
N LEU A 55 10.00 -9.18 -10.77
CA LEU A 55 9.36 -9.02 -9.46
C LEU A 55 10.43 -8.78 -8.41
N VAL A 56 10.25 -7.73 -7.60
CA VAL A 56 11.02 -7.51 -6.39
C VAL A 56 10.08 -7.47 -5.21
N VAL A 57 10.33 -8.32 -4.21
CA VAL A 57 9.52 -8.40 -2.98
C VAL A 57 10.30 -7.74 -1.86
N LEU A 58 9.63 -6.82 -1.17
CA LEU A 58 10.15 -5.99 -0.09
C LEU A 58 9.37 -6.26 1.20
N SER A 59 10.08 -6.30 2.33
CA SER A 59 9.48 -6.45 3.68
C SER A 59 10.17 -5.56 4.71
N CYS A 60 9.61 -5.48 5.91
CA CYS A 60 10.24 -4.83 7.07
C CYS A 60 10.96 -5.83 7.98
N GLY A 61 11.83 -6.65 7.39
CA GLY A 61 12.71 -7.56 8.15
C GLY A 61 12.07 -8.90 8.51
N GLY A 62 11.42 -9.55 7.54
CA GLY A 62 10.94 -10.94 7.68
C GLY A 62 9.54 -11.11 8.26
N TYR A 63 8.75 -10.04 8.38
CA TYR A 63 7.33 -10.13 8.69
C TYR A 63 6.62 -10.98 7.64
N PRO A 64 5.73 -11.93 8.00
CA PRO A 64 5.13 -12.86 7.04
C PRO A 64 3.96 -12.26 6.23
N ALA A 65 3.56 -11.02 6.51
CA ALA A 65 2.43 -10.33 5.91
C ALA A 65 2.81 -8.90 5.51
N GLY A 66 1.98 -8.26 4.69
CA GLY A 66 2.16 -6.86 4.29
C GLY A 66 3.34 -6.59 3.36
N HIS A 67 3.84 -7.59 2.63
CA HIS A 67 4.94 -7.38 1.68
C HIS A 67 4.56 -6.44 0.54
N LEU A 68 5.51 -5.62 0.11
CA LEU A 68 5.38 -4.86 -1.13
C LEU A 68 6.04 -5.65 -2.26
N ARG A 69 5.26 -6.03 -3.28
CA ARG A 69 5.76 -6.63 -4.51
C ARG A 69 5.72 -5.63 -5.65
N LEU A 70 6.89 -5.20 -6.10
CA LEU A 70 7.04 -4.37 -7.29
C LEU A 70 7.09 -5.24 -8.54
N ALA A 71 6.38 -4.86 -9.59
CA ALA A 71 6.33 -5.60 -10.86
C ALA A 71 6.64 -4.67 -12.04
N GLN A 72 7.79 -4.86 -12.66
CA GLN A 72 8.15 -4.16 -13.91
C GLN A 72 7.96 -5.11 -15.10
N TYR A 73 7.09 -4.75 -16.03
CA TYR A 73 6.74 -5.58 -17.18
C TYR A 73 7.62 -5.28 -18.40
N SER A 74 7.79 -6.30 -19.25
CA SER A 74 8.41 -6.19 -20.57
C SER A 74 7.58 -6.95 -21.61
N PRO A 75 7.19 -6.34 -22.74
CA PRO A 75 7.45 -4.95 -23.11
C PRO A 75 6.82 -3.95 -22.13
N ALA A 76 7.41 -2.75 -22.05
CA ALA A 76 6.95 -1.71 -21.14
C ALA A 76 5.48 -1.35 -21.45
N PRO A 77 4.59 -1.30 -20.43
CA PRO A 77 3.22 -0.84 -20.61
C PRO A 77 3.19 0.60 -21.09
N THR A 78 2.19 0.95 -21.92
CA THR A 78 1.98 2.32 -22.40
C THR A 78 0.91 3.07 -21.63
N GLU A 79 0.21 2.39 -20.72
CA GLU A 79 -0.92 2.91 -19.97
C GLU A 79 -0.77 2.52 -18.50
N SER A 80 -1.07 3.46 -17.60
CA SER A 80 -1.20 3.19 -16.18
C SER A 80 -2.58 2.61 -15.91
N VAL A 81 -2.64 1.57 -15.07
CA VAL A 81 -3.93 0.97 -14.66
C VAL A 81 -4.74 1.97 -13.83
N ARG A 82 -4.06 2.84 -13.06
CA ARG A 82 -4.68 3.90 -12.24
C ARG A 82 -3.77 5.11 -12.09
N LEU A 83 -4.38 6.29 -12.08
CA LEU A 83 -3.78 7.55 -11.65
C LEU A 83 -4.79 8.23 -10.74
N ASP A 84 -4.49 8.26 -9.45
CA ASP A 84 -5.44 8.71 -8.42
C ASP A 84 -5.45 10.24 -8.20
N HIS A 85 -4.51 10.96 -8.83
CA HIS A 85 -4.37 12.41 -8.77
C HIS A 85 -3.59 12.94 -9.99
N GLY A 86 -3.66 14.26 -10.24
CA GLY A 86 -2.91 14.93 -11.31
C GLY A 86 -3.69 15.14 -12.62
N ALA A 87 -3.03 15.76 -13.60
CA ALA A 87 -3.64 16.04 -14.91
C ALA A 87 -3.85 14.73 -15.68
N GLY A 88 -5.11 14.39 -15.98
CA GLY A 88 -5.45 13.12 -16.63
C GLY A 88 -5.73 11.96 -15.68
N ALA A 89 -5.84 12.22 -14.37
CA ALA A 89 -6.39 11.24 -13.43
C ALA A 89 -7.81 10.85 -13.86
N VAL A 90 -7.98 9.59 -14.21
CA VAL A 90 -9.27 8.98 -14.54
C VAL A 90 -9.90 8.25 -13.36
N ASP A 91 -9.14 8.14 -12.25
CA ASP A 91 -9.55 7.36 -11.08
C ASP A 91 -10.60 8.14 -10.25
N SER A 92 -11.79 7.58 -10.16
CA SER A 92 -12.92 8.11 -9.40
C SER A 92 -12.86 7.67 -7.93
N SER A 93 -13.57 8.39 -7.04
CA SER A 93 -13.85 7.92 -5.67
C SER A 93 -14.71 6.64 -5.62
N THR A 94 -15.10 6.10 -6.78
CA THR A 94 -15.89 4.88 -6.95
C THR A 94 -15.13 3.71 -7.58
N ASP A 95 -13.82 3.86 -7.85
CA ASP A 95 -13.05 2.86 -8.60
C ASP A 95 -12.53 1.71 -7.74
N ILE A 96 -12.68 0.46 -8.22
CA ILE A 96 -12.54 -0.74 -7.39
C ILE A 96 -11.09 -1.19 -7.19
N GLY A 97 -10.46 -0.98 -6.04
CA GLY A 97 -9.09 -1.47 -5.78
C GLY A 97 -8.39 -0.72 -4.65
N PRO A 98 -7.11 -1.06 -4.36
CA PRO A 98 -6.34 -0.37 -3.32
C PRO A 98 -6.13 1.10 -3.73
N LYS A 99 -6.64 2.01 -2.91
CA LYS A 99 -6.53 3.47 -3.07
C LYS A 99 -5.27 4.04 -2.43
N ALA A 100 -4.70 3.34 -1.45
CA ALA A 100 -3.41 3.67 -0.85
C ALA A 100 -2.79 2.40 -0.25
N ILE A 101 -1.45 2.41 -0.18
CA ILE A 101 -0.68 1.48 0.64
C ILE A 101 -0.23 2.20 1.90
N ASP A 102 -0.54 1.63 3.07
CA ASP A 102 -0.44 2.35 4.33
C ASP A 102 0.73 1.82 5.17
N PHE A 103 1.57 2.73 5.64
CA PHE A 103 2.75 2.47 6.43
C PHE A 103 2.64 3.14 7.80
N TYR A 104 2.79 2.37 8.88
CA TYR A 104 2.99 2.94 10.20
C TYR A 104 4.39 3.53 10.31
N VAL A 105 4.46 4.67 10.98
CA VAL A 105 5.71 5.35 11.33
C VAL A 105 5.74 5.70 12.81
N PRO A 106 6.91 5.80 13.45
CA PRO A 106 7.00 6.25 14.83
C PRO A 106 6.54 7.71 14.99
N ALA A 107 5.96 8.03 16.15
CA ALA A 107 5.76 9.43 16.55
C ALA A 107 7.08 10.08 17.00
N PRO A 108 7.34 11.35 16.65
CA PRO A 108 6.55 12.21 15.76
C PRO A 108 6.77 11.89 14.27
N MET A 109 5.74 12.12 13.43
CA MET A 109 5.77 11.80 11.99
C MET A 109 6.80 12.61 11.19
N SER A 110 7.28 13.73 11.74
CA SER A 110 8.13 14.70 11.02
C SER A 110 9.38 14.08 10.40
N ALA A 111 10.03 13.13 11.08
CA ALA A 111 11.23 12.48 10.54
C ALA A 111 10.95 11.66 9.26
N ALA A 112 9.77 11.03 9.18
CA ALA A 112 9.35 10.30 7.99
C ALA A 112 8.99 11.28 6.86
N VAL A 113 8.26 12.35 7.16
CA VAL A 113 7.91 13.41 6.19
C VAL A 113 9.16 14.06 5.61
N GLU A 114 10.15 14.40 6.45
CA GLU A 114 11.42 14.99 6.02
C GLU A 114 12.22 14.06 5.12
N ALA A 115 12.26 12.75 5.43
CA ALA A 115 12.96 11.76 4.60
C ALA A 115 12.33 11.64 3.19
N ILE A 116 11.00 11.58 3.12
CA ILE A 116 10.25 11.46 1.87
C ILE A 116 10.33 12.76 1.05
N THR A 117 10.23 13.91 1.71
CA THR A 117 10.39 15.23 1.07
C THR A 117 11.82 15.43 0.56
N GLY A 118 12.82 15.03 1.34
CA GLY A 118 14.23 15.08 0.97
C GLY A 118 14.58 14.18 -0.22
N ALA A 119 13.78 13.15 -0.47
CA ALA A 119 13.86 12.30 -1.67
C ALA A 119 13.14 12.88 -2.90
N GLY A 120 12.49 14.05 -2.75
CA GLY A 120 11.83 14.77 -3.84
C GLY A 120 10.33 14.53 -3.98
N TYR A 121 9.70 13.79 -3.07
CA TYR A 121 8.26 13.52 -3.11
C TYR A 121 7.47 14.57 -2.33
N GLY A 122 6.36 15.02 -2.91
CA GLY A 122 5.45 15.98 -2.29
C GLY A 122 4.28 15.29 -1.56
N PHE A 123 3.94 15.79 -0.38
CA PHE A 123 2.72 15.40 0.33
C PHE A 123 1.51 16.19 -0.16
N ARG A 124 0.33 15.56 -0.14
CA ARG A 124 -0.94 16.20 -0.51
C ARG A 124 -1.47 17.12 0.58
N SER A 125 -1.04 16.92 1.81
CA SER A 125 -1.33 17.76 2.98
C SER A 125 -0.24 17.61 4.04
N GLU A 126 -0.22 18.55 4.98
CA GLU A 126 0.42 18.32 6.29
C GLU A 126 -0.21 17.10 6.99
N PRO A 127 0.46 16.49 7.99
CA PRO A 127 -0.14 15.49 8.87
C PRO A 127 -1.43 16.01 9.52
N ILE A 128 -2.50 15.24 9.38
CA ILE A 128 -3.83 15.53 9.95
C ILE A 128 -4.12 14.50 11.02
N ARG A 129 -4.41 14.98 12.23
CA ARG A 129 -4.90 14.14 13.33
C ARG A 129 -6.42 14.18 13.40
N TYR A 130 -7.04 13.02 13.50
CA TYR A 130 -8.49 12.87 13.51
C TYR A 130 -8.95 11.66 14.35
N GLU A 131 -10.23 11.65 14.69
CA GLU A 131 -10.88 10.55 15.43
C GLU A 131 -12.05 9.98 14.63
N VAL A 132 -12.13 8.65 14.57
CA VAL A 132 -13.27 7.91 13.98
C VAL A 132 -13.72 6.85 14.97
N GLY A 133 -14.86 7.08 15.63
CA GLY A 133 -15.31 6.23 16.73
C GLY A 133 -14.28 6.21 17.85
N ASP A 134 -13.81 5.02 18.22
CA ASP A 134 -12.77 4.83 19.25
C ASP A 134 -11.33 4.88 18.68
N ILE A 135 -11.17 5.08 17.38
CA ILE A 135 -9.86 5.17 16.73
C ILE A 135 -9.38 6.62 16.73
N GLU A 136 -8.12 6.83 17.10
CA GLU A 136 -7.41 8.10 16.91
C GLU A 136 -6.16 7.88 16.04
N SER A 137 -6.09 8.61 14.93
CA SER A 137 -5.06 8.45 13.90
C SER A 137 -4.48 9.81 13.51
N GLU A 138 -3.21 9.82 13.15
CA GLU A 138 -2.56 10.96 12.49
C GLU A 138 -1.94 10.48 11.18
N GLU A 139 -2.29 11.13 10.08
CA GLU A 139 -1.99 10.62 8.74
C GLU A 139 -1.59 11.74 7.78
N CYS A 140 -0.72 11.41 6.82
CA CYS A 140 -0.50 12.21 5.62
C CYS A 140 -0.24 11.30 4.42
N LEU A 141 -0.56 11.79 3.23
CA LEU A 141 -0.45 11.02 1.99
C LEU A 141 0.52 11.70 1.03
N PHE A 142 1.37 10.91 0.39
CA PHE A 142 2.21 11.33 -0.72
C PHE A 142 2.03 10.39 -1.91
N SER A 143 2.53 10.83 -3.06
CA SER A 143 2.53 10.02 -4.27
C SER A 143 3.96 9.59 -4.56
N GLY A 144 4.23 8.29 -4.52
CA GLY A 144 5.53 7.70 -4.87
C GLY A 144 5.75 7.61 -6.38
N PRO A 145 6.76 6.85 -6.82
CA PRO A 145 7.00 6.51 -8.23
C PRO A 145 5.74 6.02 -8.91
N ASP A 146 5.60 6.35 -10.19
CA ASP A 146 4.40 6.04 -11.00
C ASP A 146 3.08 6.62 -10.44
N GLY A 147 3.17 7.57 -9.50
CA GLY A 147 2.01 8.20 -8.86
C GLY A 147 1.34 7.31 -7.80
N VAL A 148 2.00 6.25 -7.34
CA VAL A 148 1.44 5.29 -6.37
C VAL A 148 1.12 6.00 -5.04
N PRO A 149 -0.15 6.01 -4.59
CA PRO A 149 -0.53 6.63 -3.33
C PRO A 149 -0.01 5.82 -2.14
N ALA A 150 0.80 6.47 -1.30
CA ALA A 150 1.30 5.92 -0.06
C ALA A 150 0.92 6.82 1.12
N LEU A 151 0.36 6.20 2.15
CA LEU A 151 -0.08 6.88 3.36
C LEU A 151 0.88 6.56 4.51
N LEU A 152 1.30 7.60 5.23
CA LEU A 152 2.02 7.46 6.49
C LEU A 152 1.01 7.63 7.62
N MET A 153 1.03 6.72 8.60
CA MET A 153 0.13 6.76 9.74
C MET A 153 0.81 6.59 11.09
N ILE A 154 0.26 7.27 12.08
CA ILE A 154 0.46 6.98 13.49
C ILE A 154 -0.90 6.58 14.06
N GLY A 155 -1.00 5.35 14.56
CA GLY A 155 -2.14 4.92 15.36
C GLY A 155 -1.97 5.37 16.81
N HIS A 156 -2.43 6.57 17.14
CA HIS A 156 -2.41 7.09 18.53
C HIS A 156 -3.27 6.22 19.45
N ARG A 157 -4.40 5.72 18.93
CA ARG A 157 -5.29 4.77 19.61
C ARG A 157 -5.93 3.82 18.61
N HIS A 158 -5.33 2.66 18.38
CA HIS A 158 -5.92 1.57 17.58
C HIS A 158 -6.06 0.29 18.43
N PRO A 159 -6.93 -0.65 18.04
CA PRO A 159 -6.97 -1.98 18.64
C PRO A 159 -5.59 -2.67 18.59
N PRO A 160 -5.15 -3.41 19.63
CA PRO A 160 -3.84 -4.06 19.66
C PRO A 160 -3.54 -4.96 18.46
N GLU A 161 -4.55 -5.64 17.93
CA GLU A 161 -4.47 -6.51 16.75
C GLU A 161 -4.24 -5.75 15.43
N SER A 162 -4.61 -4.47 15.39
CA SER A 162 -4.44 -3.58 14.24
C SER A 162 -3.11 -2.83 14.29
N MET A 163 -2.51 -2.69 15.47
CA MET A 163 -1.21 -2.05 15.64
C MET A 163 -0.09 -2.91 15.04
N ARG A 164 0.94 -2.24 14.50
CA ARG A 164 2.19 -2.86 14.10
C ARG A 164 3.31 -2.32 14.97
N GLU A 165 3.86 -3.19 15.82
CA GLU A 165 5.10 -2.87 16.52
C GLU A 165 6.24 -2.84 15.50
N LEU A 166 6.89 -1.69 15.40
CA LEU A 166 8.07 -1.52 14.56
C LEU A 166 9.30 -2.08 15.30
N PRO A 167 10.08 -2.98 14.68
CA PRO A 167 11.35 -3.39 15.25
C PRO A 167 12.28 -2.20 15.46
N ALA A 168 13.17 -2.30 16.44
CA ALA A 168 14.15 -1.24 16.71
C ALA A 168 14.99 -0.94 15.45
N GLY A 169 15.01 0.32 15.04
CA GLY A 169 15.74 0.79 13.85
C GLY A 169 14.94 0.76 12.54
N VAL A 170 13.72 0.20 12.54
CA VAL A 170 12.78 0.27 11.40
C VAL A 170 11.99 1.57 11.47
N ARG A 171 11.96 2.33 10.37
CA ARG A 171 11.28 3.65 10.31
C ARG A 171 9.88 3.58 9.72
N PHE A 172 9.59 2.55 8.92
CA PHE A 172 8.32 2.34 8.24
C PHE A 172 7.92 0.87 8.41
N SER A 173 6.66 0.57 8.72
CA SER A 173 6.19 -0.81 8.86
C SER A 173 6.12 -1.51 7.50
N GLU A 174 5.81 -2.80 7.50
CA GLU A 174 5.17 -3.45 6.37
C GLU A 174 3.83 -2.77 6.02
N ILE A 175 3.24 -3.12 4.88
CA ILE A 175 1.92 -2.58 4.51
C ILE A 175 0.89 -3.15 5.48
N ALA A 176 0.45 -2.31 6.42
CA ALA A 176 -0.38 -2.75 7.54
C ALA A 176 -1.86 -2.82 7.16
N THR A 177 -2.29 -1.86 6.33
CA THR A 177 -3.64 -1.74 5.80
C THR A 177 -3.61 -1.32 4.33
N THR A 178 -4.69 -1.61 3.63
CA THR A 178 -4.95 -1.06 2.30
C THR A 178 -6.36 -0.51 2.30
N SER A 179 -6.50 0.76 1.95
CA SER A 179 -7.81 1.36 1.71
C SER A 179 -8.38 0.84 0.40
N VAL A 180 -9.60 0.29 0.39
CA VAL A 180 -10.26 -0.18 -0.83
C VAL A 180 -11.53 0.60 -1.07
N VAL A 181 -11.67 1.12 -2.28
CA VAL A 181 -12.92 1.72 -2.74
C VAL A 181 -13.78 0.63 -3.39
N CYS A 182 -15.08 0.63 -3.10
CA CYS A 182 -16.03 -0.32 -3.69
C CYS A 182 -17.37 0.37 -4.01
N ALA A 183 -18.01 -0.07 -5.09
CA ALA A 183 -19.30 0.48 -5.52
C ALA A 183 -20.49 -0.05 -4.70
N ASP A 184 -20.33 -1.20 -4.05
CA ASP A 184 -21.35 -1.83 -3.20
C ASP A 184 -20.70 -2.25 -1.87
N PRO A 185 -20.84 -1.41 -0.82
CA PRO A 185 -20.30 -1.69 0.51
C PRO A 185 -20.90 -2.95 1.15
N GLU A 186 -22.13 -3.33 0.82
CA GLU A 186 -22.72 -4.58 1.32
C GLU A 186 -22.11 -5.80 0.64
N ALA A 187 -21.84 -5.73 -0.67
CA ALA A 187 -21.09 -6.77 -1.36
C ALA A 187 -19.66 -6.91 -0.83
N ALA A 188 -18.99 -5.78 -0.52
CA ALA A 188 -17.69 -5.81 0.13
C ALA A 188 -17.78 -6.47 1.52
N ARG A 189 -18.78 -6.13 2.35
CA ARG A 189 -19.00 -6.79 3.65
C ARG A 189 -19.19 -8.30 3.49
N ARG A 190 -19.99 -8.77 2.53
CA ARG A 190 -20.18 -10.21 2.27
C ARG A 190 -18.87 -10.89 1.86
N LEU A 191 -18.07 -10.25 1.03
CA LEU A 191 -16.76 -10.78 0.64
C LEU A 191 -15.82 -10.91 1.85
N TYR A 192 -15.57 -9.81 2.56
CA TYR A 192 -14.59 -9.80 3.64
C TYR A 192 -15.06 -10.59 4.87
N CYS A 193 -16.32 -10.42 5.28
CA CYS A 193 -16.83 -11.07 6.48
C CYS A 193 -17.28 -12.51 6.21
N ASP A 194 -18.18 -12.73 5.24
CA ASP A 194 -18.79 -14.05 5.07
C ASP A 194 -17.86 -15.02 4.33
N ALA A 195 -17.17 -14.57 3.29
CA ALA A 195 -16.33 -15.44 2.47
C ALA A 195 -14.90 -15.59 3.00
N LEU A 196 -14.27 -14.50 3.47
CA LEU A 196 -12.90 -14.53 4.00
C LEU A 196 -12.85 -14.73 5.53
N GLY A 197 -13.97 -14.58 6.23
CA GLY A 197 -14.06 -14.78 7.67
C GLY A 197 -13.41 -13.66 8.49
N MET A 198 -13.30 -12.45 7.93
CA MET A 198 -12.76 -11.28 8.63
C MET A 198 -13.82 -10.68 9.55
N GLU A 199 -13.38 -10.03 10.62
CA GLU A 199 -14.27 -9.31 11.53
C GLU A 199 -14.15 -7.80 11.29
N ALA A 200 -15.28 -7.10 11.35
CA ALA A 200 -15.28 -5.64 11.26
C ALA A 200 -14.71 -5.05 12.55
N GLY A 201 -13.58 -4.34 12.46
CA GLY A 201 -13.01 -3.61 13.59
C GLY A 201 -13.81 -2.34 13.91
N THR A 202 -13.92 -1.45 12.93
CA THR A 202 -14.76 -0.23 12.99
C THR A 202 -15.74 -0.25 11.84
N ASP A 203 -17.03 -0.19 12.13
CA ASP A 203 -18.09 -0.03 11.12
C ASP A 203 -18.76 1.34 11.34
N ALA A 204 -18.17 2.36 10.73
CA ALA A 204 -18.62 3.74 10.83
C ALA A 204 -18.82 4.32 9.43
N TRP A 205 -19.87 5.12 9.30
CA TRP A 205 -20.14 5.90 8.09
C TRP A 205 -19.87 7.36 8.41
N VAL A 206 -19.07 8.02 7.57
CA VAL A 206 -18.98 9.47 7.55
C VAL A 206 -20.03 9.93 6.52
N PRO A 207 -21.15 10.54 6.94
CA PRO A 207 -22.08 11.13 5.99
C PRO A 207 -21.37 12.27 5.24
N GLU A 208 -21.65 12.40 3.94
CA GLU A 208 -21.19 13.53 3.12
C GLU A 208 -21.62 14.89 3.68
#